data_AF-A0A8B5WRA1-F1
#
_entry.id   AF-A0A8B5WRA1-F1
#
_cell.length_a   1.000
_cell.length_b   1.000
_cell.length_c   1.000
_cell.angle_alpha   90.00
_cell.angle_beta   90.00
_cell.angle_gamma   90.00
#
_symmetry.space_group_name_H-M   'P 1'
#
loop_
_entity.id
_entity.type
_entity.pdbx_description
1 polymer ?
#
loop_
_entity_poly.entity_id
_entity_poly.type
_entity_poly.pdbx_seq_one_letter_code
_entity_poly.pdbx_strand_id
1 'polypeptide(L)'
;MDDVSQNQAVVFSNRLKKRYKHLSRWARRVGTTCFRIYDRDVPELPFTVEVYGSNLVVAAHMRPEEAASQTRRDWVDTMVSAAARALSVQPDNVYLKTRTPQKGNSQYERLRASGRRIEVVESNLRFIVNVSDYLDTGLFLDHRDTRSMIRDTSVGKSVLNLFCYTGSFSVHAAAGGATSVTSVDLSNTYLAWAEENMSLNGLFDDHTTFVRADVAEYLRECLERKKRFDIIILDPPTFSNSKKMDGTLDILRDHPALINTCLRLLSRDGFVLFSTNHRKFRLRLDEIESRDVTDITNTTIPADFRDRKIHKSFIVRRDANQEPTGTTAQKARAPRDRPASVRPDRSNTKNTRSRRSEHPKARQSPRP
;
A
#
# COMPACT_ATOMS: atom_id res chain seq x y z
N MET A 1 -17.55 -11.22 -36.59
CA MET A 1 -16.60 -10.38 -35.84
C MET A 1 -16.17 -9.26 -36.76
N ASP A 2 -16.16 -8.02 -36.30
CA ASP A 2 -15.83 -6.86 -37.15
C ASP A 2 -14.32 -6.71 -37.38
N ASP A 3 -14.00 -5.96 -38.44
CA ASP A 3 -12.63 -5.69 -38.89
C ASP A 3 -11.84 -4.84 -37.86
N VAL A 4 -12.54 -3.96 -37.14
CA VAL A 4 -11.97 -3.12 -36.06
C VAL A 4 -11.40 -4.00 -34.94
N SER A 5 -12.14 -5.02 -34.51
CA SER A 5 -11.72 -5.99 -33.49
C SER A 5 -10.51 -6.80 -33.93
N GLN A 6 -10.43 -7.20 -35.21
CA GLN A 6 -9.27 -7.91 -35.76
C GLN A 6 -8.03 -7.01 -35.82
N ASN A 7 -8.16 -5.78 -36.31
CA ASN A 7 -7.07 -4.81 -36.32
C ASN A 7 -6.55 -4.52 -34.89
N GLN A 8 -7.47 -4.30 -33.93
CA GLN A 8 -7.12 -4.14 -32.52
C GLN A 8 -6.37 -5.36 -31.94
N ALA A 9 -6.77 -6.58 -32.31
CA ALA A 9 -6.09 -7.81 -31.88
C ALA A 9 -4.66 -7.92 -32.46
N VAL A 10 -4.44 -7.46 -33.69
CA VAL A 10 -3.11 -7.38 -34.32
C VAL A 10 -2.23 -6.33 -33.62
N VAL A 11 -2.77 -5.13 -33.35
CA VAL A 11 -2.07 -4.06 -32.60
C VAL A 11 -1.68 -4.56 -31.20
N PHE A 12 -2.60 -5.21 -30.49
CA PHE A 12 -2.35 -5.78 -29.16
C PHE A 12 -1.24 -6.84 -29.20
N SER A 13 -1.34 -7.80 -30.13
CA SER A 13 -0.36 -8.88 -30.34
C SER A 13 1.05 -8.33 -30.61
N ASN A 14 1.15 -7.34 -31.49
CA ASN A 14 2.43 -6.72 -31.84
C ASN A 14 3.04 -5.95 -30.66
N ARG A 15 2.21 -5.26 -29.87
CA ARG A 15 2.67 -4.58 -28.65
C ARG A 15 3.15 -5.56 -27.59
N LEU A 16 2.40 -6.64 -27.34
CA LEU A 16 2.77 -7.70 -26.40
C LEU A 16 4.10 -8.35 -26.78
N LYS A 17 4.27 -8.78 -28.04
CA LYS A 17 5.53 -9.35 -28.56
C LYS A 17 6.72 -8.40 -28.34
N LYS A 18 6.56 -7.12 -28.65
CA LYS A 18 7.61 -6.09 -28.48
C LYS A 18 7.99 -5.90 -27.00
N ARG A 19 7.00 -5.82 -26.10
CA ARG A 19 7.25 -5.67 -24.65
C ARG A 19 7.85 -6.93 -24.06
N TYR A 20 7.30 -8.11 -24.35
CA TYR A 20 7.81 -9.39 -23.87
C TYR A 20 9.26 -9.65 -24.30
N LYS A 21 9.64 -9.36 -25.56
CA LYS A 21 11.02 -9.48 -26.04
C LYS A 21 12.02 -8.62 -25.25
N HIS A 22 11.61 -7.45 -24.75
CA HIS A 22 12.44 -6.61 -23.89
C HIS A 22 12.43 -7.11 -22.44
N LEU A 23 11.24 -7.26 -21.86
CA LEU A 23 11.06 -7.53 -20.43
C LEU A 23 11.48 -8.93 -20.02
N SER A 24 11.29 -9.97 -20.85
CA SER A 24 11.77 -11.33 -20.54
C SER A 24 13.30 -11.40 -20.32
N ARG A 25 14.08 -10.53 -20.98
CA ARG A 25 15.53 -10.43 -20.75
C ARG A 25 15.86 -9.66 -19.47
N TRP A 26 15.09 -8.63 -19.14
CA TRP A 26 15.23 -7.92 -17.87
C TRP A 26 14.84 -8.82 -16.70
N ALA A 27 13.72 -9.54 -16.81
CA ALA A 27 13.20 -10.46 -15.81
C ALA A 27 14.21 -11.54 -15.45
N ARG A 28 14.84 -12.15 -16.47
CA ARG A 28 15.92 -13.13 -16.30
C ARG A 28 17.16 -12.55 -15.61
N ARG A 29 17.49 -11.26 -15.82
CA ARG A 29 18.62 -10.59 -15.17
C ARG A 29 18.35 -10.29 -13.69
N VAL A 30 17.12 -9.95 -13.34
CA VAL A 30 16.70 -9.63 -11.96
C VAL A 30 16.14 -10.85 -11.22
N GLY A 31 16.25 -12.07 -11.78
CA GLY A 31 15.81 -13.29 -11.12
C GLY A 31 14.30 -13.38 -10.89
N THR A 32 13.47 -12.90 -11.81
CA THR A 32 12.00 -13.02 -11.72
C THR A 32 11.39 -13.80 -12.89
N THR A 33 10.37 -14.59 -12.59
CA THR A 33 9.45 -15.24 -13.55
C THR A 33 8.07 -14.57 -13.58
N CYS A 34 7.83 -13.53 -12.77
CA CYS A 34 6.58 -12.79 -12.73
C CYS A 34 6.74 -11.26 -12.94
N PHE A 35 6.10 -10.74 -13.99
CA PHE A 35 6.26 -9.35 -14.44
C PHE A 35 5.10 -8.87 -15.34
N ARG A 36 4.83 -7.55 -15.32
CA ARG A 36 3.81 -6.91 -16.16
C ARG A 36 4.34 -6.57 -17.54
N ILE A 37 3.74 -7.12 -18.59
CA ILE A 37 4.18 -6.88 -19.98
C ILE A 37 3.38 -5.81 -20.70
N TYR A 38 2.16 -5.53 -20.25
CA TYR A 38 1.27 -4.52 -20.83
C TYR A 38 0.48 -3.83 -19.71
N ASP A 39 0.41 -2.51 -19.76
CA ASP A 39 -0.24 -1.65 -18.77
C ASP A 39 -1.00 -0.51 -19.47
N ARG A 40 -2.11 -0.87 -20.15
CA ARG A 40 -2.92 0.03 -20.97
C ARG A 40 -2.08 0.83 -21.97
N ASP A 41 -1.13 0.13 -22.63
CA ASP A 41 -0.13 0.78 -23.48
C ASP A 41 -0.73 1.51 -24.68
N VAL A 42 -1.90 1.07 -25.13
CA VAL A 42 -2.73 1.58 -26.24
C VAL A 42 -4.08 2.03 -25.65
N PRO A 43 -4.55 3.27 -25.89
CA PRO A 43 -5.71 3.84 -25.20
C PRO A 43 -7.02 3.05 -25.34
N GLU A 44 -7.26 2.47 -26.51
CA GLU A 44 -8.49 1.74 -26.86
C GLU A 44 -8.53 0.32 -26.25
N LEU A 45 -7.41 -0.11 -25.66
CA LEU A 45 -7.17 -1.46 -25.15
C LEU A 45 -6.91 -1.41 -23.64
N PRO A 46 -7.98 -1.33 -22.80
CA PRO A 46 -7.90 -1.12 -21.36
C PRO A 46 -7.53 -2.42 -20.61
N PHE A 47 -6.46 -3.09 -21.03
CA PHE A 47 -5.95 -4.30 -20.40
C PHE A 47 -4.71 -4.03 -19.54
N THR A 48 -4.49 -4.86 -18.54
CA THR A 48 -3.15 -5.14 -18.00
C THR A 48 -2.83 -6.61 -18.23
N VAL A 49 -1.62 -6.93 -18.66
CA VAL A 49 -1.21 -8.32 -18.91
C VAL A 49 0.07 -8.62 -18.13
N GLU A 50 0.03 -9.70 -17.36
CA GLU A 50 1.09 -10.14 -16.47
C GLU A 50 1.47 -11.59 -16.76
N VAL A 51 2.76 -11.87 -16.75
CA VAL A 51 3.32 -13.22 -16.87
C VAL A 51 3.55 -13.77 -15.47
N TYR A 52 3.25 -15.04 -15.26
CA TYR A 52 3.53 -15.79 -14.03
C TYR A 52 4.09 -17.18 -14.41
N GLY A 53 5.40 -17.28 -14.61
CA GLY A 53 6.03 -18.46 -15.17
C GLY A 53 5.57 -18.72 -16.61
N SER A 54 4.99 -19.89 -16.87
CA SER A 54 4.36 -20.26 -18.14
C SER A 54 2.91 -19.76 -18.31
N ASN A 55 2.38 -19.04 -17.32
CA ASN A 55 0.98 -18.60 -17.27
C ASN A 55 0.85 -17.12 -17.62
N LEU A 56 -0.32 -16.75 -18.15
CA LEU A 56 -0.67 -15.38 -18.50
C LEU A 56 -1.92 -14.94 -17.74
N VAL A 57 -1.84 -13.87 -16.98
CA VAL A 57 -3.02 -13.22 -16.36
C VAL A 57 -3.35 -11.97 -17.19
N VAL A 58 -4.54 -11.96 -17.79
CA VAL A 58 -5.07 -10.83 -18.54
C VAL A 58 -6.17 -10.19 -17.70
N ALA A 59 -5.98 -8.95 -17.25
CA ALA A 59 -7.04 -8.22 -16.56
C ALA A 59 -7.66 -7.15 -17.45
N ALA A 60 -8.97 -7.22 -17.65
CA ALA A 60 -9.76 -6.27 -18.43
C ALA A 60 -10.36 -5.21 -17.50
N HIS A 61 -10.02 -3.94 -17.72
CA HIS A 61 -10.51 -2.81 -16.92
C HIS A 61 -11.71 -2.21 -17.62
N MET A 62 -12.91 -2.35 -17.05
CA MET A 62 -14.18 -2.01 -17.69
C MET A 62 -15.18 -1.43 -16.71
N ARG A 63 -16.16 -0.68 -17.21
CA ARG A 63 -17.33 -0.28 -16.42
C ARG A 63 -18.32 -1.45 -16.28
N PRO A 64 -19.17 -1.51 -15.23
CA PRO A 64 -20.11 -2.61 -15.04
C PRO A 64 -21.02 -2.86 -16.25
N GLU A 65 -21.51 -1.80 -16.88
CA GLU A 65 -22.35 -1.86 -18.09
C GLU A 65 -21.60 -2.43 -19.31
N GLU A 66 -20.29 -2.19 -19.41
CA GLU A 66 -19.44 -2.76 -20.47
C GLU A 66 -19.20 -4.26 -20.23
N ALA A 67 -18.95 -4.66 -18.97
CA ALA A 67 -18.76 -6.05 -18.60
C ALA A 67 -20.04 -6.90 -18.78
N ALA A 68 -21.22 -6.27 -18.66
CA ALA A 68 -22.52 -6.92 -18.87
C ALA A 68 -22.85 -7.18 -20.36
N SER A 69 -22.22 -6.49 -21.31
CA SER A 69 -22.46 -6.67 -22.75
C SER A 69 -21.84 -7.94 -23.32
N GLN A 70 -22.62 -8.73 -24.08
CA GLN A 70 -22.10 -9.94 -24.75
C GLN A 70 -21.06 -9.59 -25.82
N THR A 71 -21.35 -8.62 -26.69
CA THR A 71 -20.41 -8.14 -27.71
C THR A 71 -19.07 -7.71 -27.10
N ARG A 72 -19.11 -7.13 -25.88
CA ARG A 72 -17.89 -6.74 -25.17
C ARG A 72 -17.14 -7.94 -24.59
N ARG A 73 -17.83 -8.99 -24.13
CA ARG A 73 -17.22 -10.27 -23.73
C ARG A 73 -16.54 -10.96 -24.93
N ASP A 74 -17.24 -11.10 -26.05
CA ASP A 74 -16.69 -11.71 -27.28
C ASP A 74 -15.42 -10.97 -27.75
N TRP A 75 -15.44 -9.63 -27.65
CA TRP A 75 -14.27 -8.79 -27.91
C TRP A 75 -13.12 -9.02 -26.91
N VAL A 76 -13.41 -9.18 -25.61
CA VAL A 76 -12.37 -9.54 -24.63
C VAL A 76 -11.76 -10.90 -24.96
N ASP A 77 -12.57 -11.91 -25.24
CA ASP A 77 -12.12 -13.27 -25.56
C ASP A 77 -11.25 -13.29 -26.82
N THR A 78 -11.55 -12.41 -27.78
CA THR A 78 -10.70 -12.14 -28.96
C THR A 78 -9.33 -11.62 -28.55
N MET A 79 -9.27 -10.62 -27.66
CA MET A 79 -8.01 -10.02 -27.18
C MET A 79 -7.20 -10.99 -26.31
N VAL A 80 -7.86 -11.78 -25.46
CA VAL A 80 -7.24 -12.86 -24.67
C VAL A 80 -6.63 -13.92 -25.60
N SER A 81 -7.40 -14.37 -26.59
CA SER A 81 -6.93 -15.34 -27.60
C SER A 81 -5.81 -14.80 -28.49
N ALA A 82 -5.79 -13.49 -28.74
CA ALA A 82 -4.70 -12.81 -29.42
C ALA A 82 -3.44 -12.76 -28.54
N ALA A 83 -3.56 -12.43 -27.24
CA ALA A 83 -2.45 -12.41 -26.30
C ALA A 83 -1.82 -13.80 -26.10
N ALA A 84 -2.65 -14.85 -25.97
CA ALA A 84 -2.22 -16.25 -25.88
C ALA A 84 -1.34 -16.65 -27.08
N ARG A 85 -1.86 -16.48 -28.30
CA ARG A 85 -1.14 -16.77 -29.56
C ARG A 85 0.09 -15.89 -29.75
N ALA A 86 0.03 -14.62 -29.33
CA ALA A 86 1.14 -13.69 -29.50
C ALA A 86 2.37 -14.06 -28.67
N LEU A 87 2.16 -14.76 -27.54
CA LEU A 87 3.20 -15.16 -26.59
C LEU A 87 3.44 -16.68 -26.57
N SER A 88 2.76 -17.44 -27.44
CA SER A 88 2.78 -18.91 -27.48
C SER A 88 2.41 -19.58 -26.16
N VAL A 89 1.47 -19.00 -25.41
CA VAL A 89 0.93 -19.56 -24.17
C VAL A 89 -0.28 -20.43 -24.50
N GLN A 90 -0.32 -21.65 -23.96
CA GLN A 90 -1.45 -22.56 -24.12
C GLN A 90 -2.73 -21.98 -23.51
N PRO A 91 -3.93 -22.14 -24.13
CA PRO A 91 -5.17 -21.54 -23.65
C PRO A 91 -5.47 -21.81 -22.17
N ASP A 92 -5.26 -23.04 -21.70
CA ASP A 92 -5.50 -23.45 -20.31
C ASP A 92 -4.59 -22.76 -19.28
N ASN A 93 -3.51 -22.12 -19.73
CA ASN A 93 -2.61 -21.31 -18.91
C ASN A 93 -2.89 -19.79 -19.02
N VAL A 94 -4.05 -19.40 -19.57
CA VAL A 94 -4.46 -17.99 -19.71
C VAL A 94 -5.69 -17.70 -18.84
N TYR A 95 -5.54 -16.78 -17.90
CA TYR A 95 -6.54 -16.47 -16.89
C TYR A 95 -7.06 -15.03 -17.06
N LEU A 96 -8.33 -14.91 -17.45
CA LEU A 96 -9.02 -13.63 -17.58
C LEU A 96 -9.58 -13.17 -16.22
N LYS A 97 -9.28 -11.92 -15.83
CA LYS A 97 -9.86 -11.24 -14.66
C LYS A 97 -10.55 -9.95 -15.08
N THR A 98 -11.87 -9.84 -14.91
CA THR A 98 -12.59 -8.59 -15.16
C THR A 98 -12.50 -7.68 -13.93
N ARG A 99 -11.96 -6.47 -14.09
CA ARG A 99 -11.86 -5.45 -13.04
C ARG A 99 -12.81 -4.30 -13.33
N THR A 100 -13.84 -4.15 -12.49
CA THR A 100 -14.76 -3.01 -12.51
C THR A 100 -14.44 -2.05 -11.35
N PRO A 101 -14.69 -0.73 -11.49
CA PRO A 101 -14.63 0.19 -10.36
C PRO A 101 -15.68 -0.20 -9.31
N GLN A 102 -15.21 -0.71 -8.16
CA GLN A 102 -16.09 -1.06 -7.05
C GLN A 102 -16.59 0.21 -6.33
N LYS A 103 -17.88 0.23 -5.98
CA LYS A 103 -18.47 1.20 -5.06
C LYS A 103 -18.71 0.49 -3.72
N GLY A 104 -17.89 0.78 -2.72
CA GLY A 104 -18.06 0.27 -1.34
C GLY A 104 -17.12 -0.88 -0.97
N ASN A 105 -17.39 -1.48 0.18
CA ASN A 105 -16.43 -2.33 0.93
C ASN A 105 -16.44 -3.81 0.51
N SER A 106 -16.54 -4.11 -0.79
CA SER A 106 -16.54 -5.49 -1.31
C SER A 106 -15.16 -6.14 -1.15
N GLN A 107 -14.97 -6.79 0.00
CA GLN A 107 -13.70 -7.35 0.47
C GLN A 107 -13.43 -8.72 -0.18
N TYR A 108 -12.39 -8.80 -1.03
CA TYR A 108 -11.72 -10.03 -1.51
C TYR A 108 -12.61 -11.27 -1.69
N GLU A 109 -13.68 -11.15 -2.46
CA GLU A 109 -14.53 -12.30 -2.78
C GLU A 109 -13.83 -13.29 -3.73
N ARG A 110 -14.11 -14.58 -3.52
CA ARG A 110 -13.58 -15.66 -4.36
C ARG A 110 -14.39 -15.71 -5.67
N LEU A 111 -13.76 -15.34 -6.78
CA LEU A 111 -14.35 -15.30 -8.12
C LEU A 111 -14.54 -16.69 -8.74
N ARG A 112 -13.65 -17.64 -8.43
CA ARG A 112 -13.65 -19.01 -8.98
C ARG A 112 -13.16 -20.01 -7.95
N ALA A 113 -13.57 -21.27 -8.09
CA ALA A 113 -13.21 -22.37 -7.17
C ALA A 113 -12.17 -23.36 -7.73
N SER A 114 -11.44 -22.98 -8.78
CA SER A 114 -10.47 -23.82 -9.50
C SER A 114 -9.19 -24.15 -8.72
N GLY A 115 -8.84 -23.38 -7.68
CA GLY A 115 -7.72 -23.68 -6.79
C GLY A 115 -6.34 -23.60 -7.43
N ARG A 116 -6.18 -22.89 -8.57
CA ARG A 116 -4.95 -22.92 -9.37
C ARG A 116 -3.84 -22.08 -8.75
N ARG A 117 -3.20 -22.66 -7.74
CA ARG A 117 -1.97 -22.20 -7.11
C ARG A 117 -0.76 -22.69 -7.92
N ILE A 118 0.19 -21.82 -8.16
CA ILE A 118 1.45 -22.10 -8.87
C ILE A 118 2.62 -21.42 -8.15
N GLU A 119 3.81 -22.01 -8.24
CA GLU A 119 5.04 -21.35 -7.80
C GLU A 119 5.54 -20.36 -8.87
N VAL A 120 6.00 -19.19 -8.42
CA VAL A 120 6.77 -18.22 -9.22
C VAL A 120 7.99 -17.77 -8.43
N VAL A 121 8.95 -17.17 -9.15
CA VAL A 121 10.19 -16.63 -8.58
C VAL A 121 10.16 -15.11 -8.73
N GLU A 122 10.53 -14.38 -7.70
CA GLU A 122 10.79 -12.94 -7.73
C GLU A 122 12.10 -12.64 -6.99
N SER A 123 13.04 -11.93 -7.63
CA SER A 123 14.34 -11.58 -7.06
C SER A 123 15.11 -12.78 -6.47
N ASN A 124 14.99 -13.94 -7.13
CA ASN A 124 15.48 -15.29 -6.73
C ASN A 124 14.78 -15.94 -5.51
N LEU A 125 13.66 -15.38 -5.02
CA LEU A 125 12.84 -15.95 -3.94
C LEU A 125 11.56 -16.56 -4.50
N ARG A 126 11.09 -17.65 -3.88
CA ARG A 126 9.91 -18.42 -4.32
C ARG A 126 8.63 -17.94 -3.66
N PHE A 127 7.53 -17.90 -4.41
CA PHE A 127 6.21 -17.51 -3.93
C PHE A 127 5.12 -18.35 -4.57
N ILE A 128 4.11 -18.76 -3.80
CA ILE A 128 2.86 -19.26 -4.36
C ILE A 128 1.97 -18.09 -4.77
N VAL A 129 1.47 -18.12 -6.00
CA VAL A 129 0.41 -17.23 -6.51
C VAL A 129 -0.83 -18.04 -6.90
N ASN A 130 -2.02 -17.48 -6.68
CA ASN A 130 -3.30 -18.02 -7.16
C ASN A 130 -3.77 -17.21 -8.38
N VAL A 131 -3.60 -17.77 -9.58
CA VAL A 131 -3.89 -17.06 -10.83
C VAL A 131 -5.39 -17.01 -11.17
N SER A 132 -6.23 -17.83 -10.53
CA SER A 132 -7.62 -18.07 -10.96
C SER A 132 -8.71 -17.56 -10.01
N ASP A 133 -8.54 -17.69 -8.69
CA ASP A 133 -9.68 -17.72 -7.76
C ASP A 133 -10.04 -16.35 -7.14
N TYR A 134 -9.14 -15.37 -7.18
CA TYR A 134 -9.32 -14.05 -6.57
C TYR A 134 -9.06 -12.93 -7.59
N LEU A 135 -9.42 -11.68 -7.28
CA LEU A 135 -9.10 -10.51 -8.11
C LEU A 135 -7.58 -10.30 -8.26
N ASP A 136 -6.86 -10.37 -7.14
CA ASP A 136 -5.40 -10.31 -7.07
C ASP A 136 -4.80 -11.73 -7.07
N THR A 137 -3.48 -11.84 -7.14
CA THR A 137 -2.77 -13.12 -7.39
C THR A 137 -2.05 -13.66 -6.17
N GLY A 138 -1.98 -12.94 -5.05
CA GLY A 138 -1.11 -13.30 -3.93
C GLY A 138 0.28 -12.64 -3.97
N LEU A 139 0.61 -11.88 -5.01
CA LEU A 139 1.86 -11.11 -5.07
C LEU A 139 1.67 -9.80 -5.85
N PHE A 140 1.78 -8.66 -5.16
CA PHE A 140 1.71 -7.34 -5.80
C PHE A 140 3.05 -7.01 -6.46
N LEU A 141 3.13 -7.24 -7.77
CA LEU A 141 4.36 -7.13 -8.58
C LEU A 141 4.95 -5.72 -8.61
N ASP A 142 4.16 -4.68 -8.34
CA ASP A 142 4.63 -3.29 -8.30
C ASP A 142 5.51 -3.00 -7.08
N HIS A 143 5.42 -3.78 -6.00
CA HIS A 143 6.29 -3.61 -4.82
C HIS A 143 7.61 -4.39 -4.87
N ARG A 144 7.97 -5.01 -6.00
CA ARG A 144 9.19 -5.82 -6.16
C ARG A 144 10.49 -5.10 -5.75
N ASP A 145 10.65 -3.87 -6.23
CA ASP A 145 11.88 -3.10 -6.01
C ASP A 145 11.91 -2.58 -4.56
N THR A 146 10.74 -2.26 -3.98
CA THR A 146 10.57 -1.99 -2.53
C THR A 146 10.94 -3.20 -1.67
N ARG A 147 10.47 -4.40 -2.04
CA ARG A 147 10.79 -5.66 -1.34
C ARG A 147 12.28 -5.98 -1.39
N SER A 148 12.89 -5.78 -2.56
CA SER A 148 14.34 -5.98 -2.73
C SER A 148 15.13 -4.97 -1.88
N MET A 149 14.71 -3.70 -1.80
CA MET A 149 15.30 -2.71 -0.88
C MET A 149 15.16 -3.12 0.60
N ILE A 150 14.02 -3.67 1.00
CA ILE A 150 13.82 -4.20 2.37
C ILE A 150 14.77 -5.37 2.64
N ARG A 151 14.89 -6.35 1.74
CA ARG A 151 15.87 -7.44 1.86
C ARG A 151 17.27 -6.90 2.07
N ASP A 152 17.72 -6.03 1.18
CA ASP A 152 19.09 -5.53 1.14
C ASP A 152 19.42 -4.61 2.35
N THR A 153 18.42 -4.19 3.14
CA THR A 153 18.57 -3.41 4.38
C THR A 153 18.24 -4.19 5.67
N SER A 154 17.81 -5.45 5.58
CA SER A 154 17.35 -6.25 6.73
C SER A 154 18.45 -6.95 7.53
N VAL A 155 19.71 -6.94 7.08
CA VAL A 155 20.79 -7.67 7.75
C VAL A 155 20.97 -7.25 9.22
N GLY A 156 20.84 -8.21 10.14
CA GLY A 156 20.94 -7.97 11.58
C GLY A 156 19.72 -7.27 12.19
N LYS A 157 18.63 -7.04 11.44
CA LYS A 157 17.50 -6.20 11.84
C LYS A 157 16.27 -7.00 12.28
N SER A 158 15.56 -6.46 13.28
CA SER A 158 14.21 -6.89 13.65
C SER A 158 13.17 -6.20 12.77
N VAL A 159 12.29 -6.98 12.13
CA VAL A 159 11.34 -6.49 11.12
C VAL A 159 9.90 -6.77 11.53
N LEU A 160 9.04 -5.76 11.44
CA LEU A 160 7.59 -5.86 11.63
C LEU A 160 6.88 -5.53 10.31
N ASN A 161 6.12 -6.48 9.77
CA ASN A 161 5.33 -6.33 8.56
C ASN A 161 3.82 -6.28 8.91
N LEU A 162 3.20 -5.11 8.72
CA LEU A 162 1.80 -4.82 9.06
C LEU A 162 0.93 -4.86 7.82
N PHE A 163 -0.28 -5.41 7.94
CA PHE A 163 -1.15 -5.74 6.80
C PHE A 163 -0.43 -6.68 5.82
N CYS A 164 0.27 -7.68 6.37
CA CYS A 164 1.31 -8.41 5.66
C CYS A 164 0.83 -9.20 4.44
N TYR A 165 -0.48 -9.42 4.30
CA TYR A 165 -1.07 -10.23 3.24
C TYR A 165 -0.35 -11.60 3.19
N THR A 166 0.09 -12.05 2.03
CA THR A 166 0.83 -13.28 1.79
C THR A 166 2.32 -13.24 2.20
N GLY A 167 2.72 -12.28 3.04
CA GLY A 167 4.05 -12.22 3.65
C GLY A 167 5.19 -11.87 2.70
N SER A 168 4.92 -11.35 1.50
CA SER A 168 5.97 -11.13 0.48
C SER A 168 7.14 -10.25 0.96
N PHE A 169 6.85 -9.18 1.72
CA PHE A 169 7.89 -8.39 2.40
C PHE A 169 8.63 -9.16 3.50
N SER A 170 7.95 -10.03 4.24
CA SER A 170 8.52 -10.86 5.31
C SER A 170 9.55 -11.85 4.77
N VAL A 171 9.24 -12.52 3.65
CA VAL A 171 10.17 -13.44 2.97
C VAL A 171 11.43 -12.71 2.49
N HIS A 172 11.27 -11.52 1.89
CA HIS A 172 12.41 -10.69 1.50
C HIS A 172 13.24 -10.25 2.71
N ALA A 173 12.61 -9.83 3.81
CA ALA A 173 13.33 -9.45 5.04
C ALA A 173 14.14 -10.61 5.63
N ALA A 174 13.53 -11.79 5.78
CA ALA A 174 14.21 -12.99 6.28
C ALA A 174 15.37 -13.41 5.36
N ALA A 175 15.17 -13.40 4.04
CA ALA A 175 16.22 -13.67 3.05
C ALA A 175 17.37 -12.64 3.08
N GLY A 176 17.13 -11.47 3.65
CA GLY A 176 18.13 -10.41 3.86
C GLY A 176 18.96 -10.58 5.13
N GLY A 177 18.71 -11.62 5.92
CA GLY A 177 19.38 -11.84 7.21
C GLY A 177 18.77 -11.02 8.36
N ALA A 178 17.46 -10.79 8.34
CA ALA A 178 16.74 -10.29 9.52
C ALA A 178 16.94 -11.21 10.73
N THR A 179 17.11 -10.62 11.92
CA THR A 179 17.24 -11.36 13.20
C THR A 179 15.90 -11.82 13.76
N SER A 180 14.80 -11.20 13.32
CA SER A 180 13.44 -11.68 13.55
C SER A 180 12.47 -10.99 12.58
N VAL A 181 11.42 -11.69 12.20
CA VAL A 181 10.37 -11.16 11.30
C VAL A 181 8.99 -11.45 11.90
N THR A 182 8.28 -10.40 12.30
CA THR A 182 6.89 -10.50 12.75
C THR A 182 5.94 -10.02 11.64
N SER A 183 4.97 -10.84 11.26
CA SER A 183 3.98 -10.57 10.20
C SER A 183 2.57 -10.50 10.79
N VAL A 184 1.82 -9.43 10.50
CA VAL A 184 0.52 -9.16 11.13
C VAL A 184 -0.58 -8.92 10.09
N ASP A 185 -1.67 -9.69 10.18
CA ASP A 185 -2.87 -9.56 9.34
C ASP A 185 -4.12 -10.00 10.10
N LEU A 186 -5.32 -9.62 9.63
CA LEU A 186 -6.60 -10.08 10.19
C LEU A 186 -7.00 -11.48 9.66
N SER A 187 -6.47 -11.87 8.50
CA SER A 187 -6.84 -13.05 7.73
C SER A 187 -5.94 -14.25 8.02
N ASN A 188 -6.51 -15.28 8.68
CA ASN A 188 -5.84 -16.58 8.84
C ASN A 188 -5.42 -17.18 7.49
N THR A 189 -6.22 -16.99 6.43
CA THR A 189 -5.91 -17.49 5.08
C THR A 189 -4.65 -16.83 4.51
N TYR A 190 -4.43 -15.54 4.80
CA TYR A 190 -3.24 -14.83 4.34
C TYR A 190 -2.01 -15.17 5.20
N LEU A 191 -2.18 -15.32 6.51
CA LEU A 191 -1.09 -15.76 7.40
C LEU A 191 -0.62 -17.19 7.07
N ALA A 192 -1.52 -18.14 6.82
CA ALA A 192 -1.15 -19.49 6.39
C ALA A 192 -0.42 -19.49 5.03
N TRP A 193 -0.83 -18.61 4.10
CA TRP A 193 -0.13 -18.44 2.82
C TRP A 193 1.23 -17.75 3.00
N ALA A 194 1.36 -16.84 3.96
CA ALA A 194 2.63 -16.22 4.33
C ALA A 194 3.62 -17.22 4.94
N GLU A 195 3.14 -18.13 5.79
CA GLU A 195 3.90 -19.26 6.35
C GLU A 195 4.37 -20.22 5.26
N GLU A 196 3.50 -20.57 4.30
CA GLU A 196 3.86 -21.40 3.15
C GLU A 196 4.92 -20.73 2.25
N ASN A 197 4.78 -19.43 1.97
CA ASN A 197 5.78 -18.66 1.24
C ASN A 197 7.12 -18.59 1.99
N MET A 198 7.11 -18.49 3.32
CA MET A 198 8.33 -18.52 4.12
C MET A 198 8.99 -19.91 4.10
N SER A 199 8.19 -20.96 4.26
CA SER A 199 8.61 -22.37 4.22
C SER A 199 9.22 -22.74 2.87
N LEU A 200 8.64 -22.26 1.75
CA LEU A 200 9.20 -22.45 0.41
C LEU A 200 10.61 -21.89 0.24
N ASN A 201 11.03 -20.93 1.05
CA ASN A 201 12.38 -20.37 0.97
C ASN A 201 13.33 -20.97 2.03
N GLY A 202 12.86 -21.88 2.88
CA GLY A 202 13.62 -22.42 4.00
C GLY A 202 13.86 -21.39 5.11
N LEU A 203 12.97 -20.41 5.22
CA LEU A 203 13.10 -19.24 6.12
C LEU A 203 12.10 -19.27 7.28
N PHE A 204 11.36 -20.37 7.46
CA PHE A 204 10.40 -20.51 8.55
C PHE A 204 11.06 -21.21 9.73
N ASP A 205 11.31 -20.44 10.79
CA ASP A 205 12.04 -20.81 12.00
C ASP A 205 11.47 -20.10 13.24
N ASP A 206 12.08 -20.34 14.41
CA ASP A 206 11.70 -19.74 15.69
C ASP A 206 11.85 -18.20 15.74
N HIS A 207 12.49 -17.59 14.74
CA HIS A 207 12.65 -16.13 14.60
C HIS A 207 11.56 -15.49 13.73
N THR A 208 10.71 -16.31 13.10
CA THR A 208 9.56 -15.88 12.31
C THR A 208 8.26 -16.01 13.11
N THR A 209 7.47 -14.94 13.19
CA THR A 209 6.19 -14.92 13.92
C THR A 209 5.05 -14.44 13.05
N PHE A 210 3.94 -15.18 13.02
CA PHE A 210 2.68 -14.78 12.39
C PHE A 210 1.64 -14.42 13.45
N VAL A 211 1.06 -13.21 13.38
CA VAL A 211 0.10 -12.71 14.38
C VAL A 211 -1.21 -12.35 13.71
N ARG A 212 -2.29 -13.02 14.14
CA ARG A 212 -3.65 -12.68 13.71
C ARG A 212 -4.24 -11.58 14.60
N ALA A 213 -4.17 -10.34 14.16
CA ALA A 213 -4.66 -9.19 14.92
C ALA A 213 -5.13 -8.04 14.02
N ASP A 214 -5.96 -7.17 14.58
CA ASP A 214 -6.12 -5.82 14.04
C ASP A 214 -4.81 -5.04 14.25
N VAL A 215 -4.31 -4.37 13.23
CA VAL A 215 -3.00 -3.69 13.30
C VAL A 215 -2.99 -2.57 14.35
N ALA A 216 -4.09 -1.83 14.53
CA ALA A 216 -4.16 -0.78 15.55
C ALA A 216 -4.29 -1.35 16.97
N GLU A 217 -4.81 -2.58 17.13
CA GLU A 217 -4.78 -3.35 18.39
C GLU A 217 -3.35 -3.85 18.68
N TYR A 218 -2.73 -4.52 17.71
CA TYR A 218 -1.37 -5.05 17.84
C TYR A 218 -0.31 -3.97 18.12
N LEU A 219 -0.41 -2.82 17.47
CA LEU A 219 0.48 -1.68 17.72
C LEU A 219 0.36 -1.13 19.16
N ARG A 220 -0.85 -1.11 19.74
CA ARG A 220 -1.07 -0.71 21.14
C ARG A 220 -0.45 -1.72 22.10
N GLU A 221 -0.67 -3.02 21.89
CA GLU A 221 -0.01 -4.07 22.68
C GLU A 221 1.52 -3.98 22.61
N CYS A 222 2.08 -3.66 21.43
CA CYS A 222 3.53 -3.47 21.27
C CYS A 222 4.06 -2.29 22.09
N LEU A 223 3.30 -1.19 22.20
CA LEU A 223 3.67 -0.04 23.03
C LEU A 223 3.65 -0.40 24.53
N GLU A 224 2.59 -1.08 24.98
CA GLU A 224 2.43 -1.54 26.37
C GLU A 224 3.55 -2.50 26.78
N ARG A 225 3.86 -3.48 25.92
CA ARG A 225 4.97 -4.43 26.10
C ARG A 225 6.35 -3.83 25.80
N LYS A 226 6.44 -2.54 25.48
CA LYS A 226 7.67 -1.80 25.13
C LYS A 226 8.51 -2.46 24.02
N LYS A 227 7.87 -3.20 23.09
CA LYS A 227 8.56 -3.82 21.93
C LYS A 227 9.26 -2.75 21.09
N ARG A 228 10.34 -3.15 20.41
CA ARG A 228 11.07 -2.32 19.45
C ARG A 228 11.36 -3.10 18.17
N PHE A 229 11.40 -2.38 17.05
CA PHE A 229 11.69 -2.93 15.72
C PHE A 229 12.62 -1.97 14.96
N ASP A 230 13.55 -2.51 14.19
CA ASP A 230 14.45 -1.70 13.36
C ASP A 230 13.79 -1.30 12.03
N ILE A 231 12.94 -2.17 11.47
CA ILE A 231 12.19 -1.90 10.26
C ILE A 231 10.72 -2.16 10.52
N ILE A 232 9.85 -1.18 10.26
CA ILE A 232 8.40 -1.37 10.29
C ILE A 232 7.85 -1.10 8.89
N ILE A 233 7.17 -2.08 8.32
CA ILE A 233 6.53 -2.00 7.01
C ILE A 233 5.04 -1.81 7.24
N LEU A 234 4.51 -0.70 6.73
CA LEU A 234 3.13 -0.26 6.87
C LEU A 234 2.57 -0.02 5.46
N ASP A 235 2.02 -1.07 4.85
CA ASP A 235 1.38 -1.04 3.52
C ASP A 235 -0.13 -1.37 3.64
N PRO A 236 -0.92 -0.49 4.28
CA PRO A 236 -2.35 -0.73 4.51
C PRO A 236 -3.17 -0.71 3.20
N PRO A 237 -4.27 -1.50 3.14
CA PRO A 237 -5.26 -1.33 2.10
C PRO A 237 -5.86 0.08 2.16
N THR A 238 -6.28 0.60 1.00
CA THR A 238 -6.86 1.95 0.88
C THR A 238 -8.06 2.18 1.82
N PHE A 239 -8.92 1.17 1.98
CA PHE A 239 -9.98 1.11 3.00
C PHE A 239 -10.02 -0.28 3.64
N SER A 240 -10.38 -0.38 4.92
CA SER A 240 -10.62 -1.66 5.59
C SER A 240 -11.73 -1.58 6.64
N ASN A 241 -12.52 -2.65 6.74
CA ASN A 241 -13.47 -2.84 7.83
C ASN A 241 -12.73 -3.42 9.06
N SER A 242 -12.34 -2.59 10.03
CA SER A 242 -12.05 -3.10 11.37
C SER A 242 -13.37 -3.44 12.06
N LYS A 243 -13.44 -4.56 12.77
CA LYS A 243 -14.61 -4.95 13.57
C LYS A 243 -14.60 -4.41 15.00
N LYS A 244 -13.53 -3.72 15.40
CA LYS A 244 -13.29 -3.29 16.80
C LYS A 244 -12.86 -1.82 16.94
N MET A 245 -12.31 -1.18 15.92
CA MET A 245 -12.36 0.28 15.87
C MET A 245 -13.80 0.69 15.54
N ASP A 246 -14.27 1.76 16.17
CA ASP A 246 -15.61 2.32 15.93
C ASP A 246 -15.62 3.11 14.61
N GLY A 247 -15.41 2.38 13.50
CA GLY A 247 -15.26 2.93 12.16
C GLY A 247 -14.35 2.10 11.23
N THR A 248 -14.48 2.36 9.93
CA THR A 248 -13.59 1.86 8.88
C THR A 248 -12.24 2.59 8.92
N LEU A 249 -11.15 1.87 8.66
CA LEU A 249 -9.86 2.45 8.32
C LEU A 249 -9.99 3.18 6.97
N ASP A 250 -9.63 4.46 6.94
CA ASP A 250 -9.48 5.27 5.73
C ASP A 250 -8.04 5.78 5.68
N ILE A 251 -7.26 5.34 4.69
CA ILE A 251 -5.84 5.72 4.64
C ILE A 251 -5.62 7.22 4.42
N LEU A 252 -6.57 7.93 3.80
CA LEU A 252 -6.50 9.39 3.68
C LEU A 252 -6.66 10.07 5.03
N ARG A 253 -7.45 9.49 5.94
CA ARG A 253 -7.74 10.02 7.28
C ARG A 253 -6.71 9.58 8.34
N ASP A 254 -6.33 8.31 8.36
CA ASP A 254 -5.75 7.65 9.53
C ASP A 254 -4.22 7.46 9.48
N HIS A 255 -3.58 7.72 8.33
CA HIS A 255 -2.14 7.48 8.17
C HIS A 255 -1.24 8.17 9.22
N PRO A 256 -1.48 9.42 9.70
CA PRO A 256 -0.55 10.03 10.66
C PRO A 256 -0.55 9.29 12.00
N ALA A 257 -1.71 8.88 12.50
CA ALA A 257 -1.83 8.12 13.75
C ALA A 257 -1.10 6.76 13.65
N LEU A 258 -1.23 6.07 12.51
CA LEU A 258 -0.51 4.81 12.28
C LEU A 258 1.01 5.01 12.18
N ILE A 259 1.47 6.01 11.41
CA ILE A 259 2.90 6.32 11.24
C ILE A 259 3.52 6.73 12.59
N ASN A 260 2.89 7.64 13.34
CA ASN A 260 3.41 8.10 14.64
C ASN A 260 3.46 6.96 15.68
N THR A 261 2.47 6.06 15.65
CA THR A 261 2.49 4.85 16.49
C THR A 261 3.66 3.93 16.11
N CYS A 262 3.95 3.76 14.82
CA CYS A 262 5.12 3.00 14.36
C CYS A 262 6.43 3.71 14.74
N LEU A 263 6.54 5.03 14.58
CA LEU A 263 7.69 5.83 15.01
C LEU A 263 8.03 5.62 16.49
N ARG A 264 7.02 5.52 17.37
CA ARG A 264 7.20 5.22 18.80
C ARG A 264 7.66 3.78 19.10
N LEU A 265 7.57 2.87 18.13
CA LEU A 265 8.07 1.49 18.21
C LEU A 265 9.44 1.28 17.56
N LEU A 266 10.01 2.27 16.86
CA LEU A 266 11.33 2.10 16.26
C LEU A 266 12.48 1.92 17.28
N SER A 267 13.48 1.12 16.91
CA SER A 267 14.85 1.21 17.43
C SER A 267 15.48 2.58 17.12
N ARG A 268 16.67 2.87 17.68
CA ARG A 268 17.36 4.16 17.51
C ARG A 268 17.53 4.56 16.03
N ASP A 269 18.08 3.66 15.24
CA ASP A 269 18.42 3.89 13.83
C ASP A 269 17.42 3.20 12.87
N GLY A 270 16.21 2.94 13.37
CA GLY A 270 15.16 2.27 12.63
C GLY A 270 14.38 3.19 11.69
N PHE A 271 13.55 2.59 10.82
CA PHE A 271 12.66 3.33 9.93
C PHE A 271 11.31 2.66 9.72
N VAL A 272 10.29 3.47 9.42
CA VAL A 272 9.00 3.04 8.88
C VAL A 272 9.05 3.15 7.36
N LEU A 273 8.86 2.04 6.65
CA LEU A 273 8.44 2.05 5.25
C LEU A 273 6.91 2.19 5.24
N PHE A 274 6.41 3.38 4.89
CA PHE A 274 4.99 3.60 4.68
C PHE A 274 4.67 3.53 3.18
N SER A 275 3.63 2.80 2.80
CA SER A 275 3.19 2.69 1.41
C SER A 275 1.66 2.76 1.25
N THR A 276 1.20 3.14 0.06
CA THR A 276 -0.22 3.05 -0.32
C THR A 276 -0.43 3.12 -1.84
N ASN A 277 -1.42 2.38 -2.34
CA ASN A 277 -1.88 2.44 -3.73
C ASN A 277 -2.99 3.49 -3.99
N HIS A 278 -3.40 4.29 -2.99
CA HIS A 278 -4.43 5.30 -3.18
C HIS A 278 -3.94 6.44 -4.09
N ARG A 279 -4.33 6.46 -5.37
CA ARG A 279 -3.81 7.39 -6.41
C ARG A 279 -3.90 8.89 -6.07
N LYS A 280 -4.94 9.32 -5.31
CA LYS A 280 -5.08 10.72 -4.84
C LYS A 280 -4.38 11.05 -3.50
N PHE A 281 -3.70 10.09 -2.86
CA PHE A 281 -3.11 10.26 -1.53
C PHE A 281 -2.15 11.45 -1.45
N ARG A 282 -2.16 12.15 -0.32
CA ARG A 282 -1.16 13.15 0.07
C ARG A 282 -0.80 12.89 1.52
N LEU A 283 0.50 12.84 1.81
CA LEU A 283 0.99 12.70 3.17
C LEU A 283 0.73 14.01 3.92
N ARG A 284 0.02 13.94 5.06
CA ARG A 284 -0.21 15.09 5.95
C ARG A 284 1.00 15.26 6.86
N LEU A 285 2.08 15.78 6.27
CA LEU A 285 3.41 15.89 6.88
C LEU A 285 3.39 16.72 8.18
N ASP A 286 2.47 17.67 8.27
CA ASP A 286 2.18 18.50 9.44
C ASP A 286 1.62 17.73 10.65
N GLU A 287 1.12 16.51 10.44
CA GLU A 287 0.64 15.62 11.50
C GLU A 287 1.62 14.47 11.82
N ILE A 288 2.77 14.40 11.15
CA ILE A 288 3.80 13.39 11.41
C ILE A 288 4.76 13.87 12.51
N GLU A 289 5.01 13.03 13.52
CA GLU A 289 5.90 13.32 14.66
C GLU A 289 7.42 13.23 14.30
N SER A 290 7.77 13.53 13.04
CA SER A 290 9.14 13.50 12.51
C SER A 290 9.32 14.42 11.30
N ARG A 291 10.53 14.94 11.15
CA ARG A 291 10.97 15.73 10.00
C ARG A 291 11.83 14.93 9.02
N ASP A 292 12.37 13.78 9.41
CA ASP A 292 13.06 12.86 8.49
C ASP A 292 12.02 11.99 7.75
N VAL A 293 11.52 12.56 6.65
CA VAL A 293 10.58 11.94 5.74
C VAL A 293 11.12 12.01 4.31
N THR A 294 11.40 10.86 3.72
CA THR A 294 11.90 10.73 2.34
C THR A 294 10.85 10.08 1.45
N ASP A 295 10.39 10.77 0.40
CA ASP A 295 9.57 10.15 -0.67
C ASP A 295 10.47 9.31 -1.57
N ILE A 296 10.26 7.99 -1.58
CA ILE A 296 11.01 7.02 -2.38
C ILE A 296 10.17 6.46 -3.55
N THR A 297 8.97 7.00 -3.79
CA THR A 297 8.03 6.50 -4.81
C THR A 297 8.68 6.32 -6.18
N ASN A 298 9.54 7.24 -6.60
CA ASN A 298 10.19 7.15 -7.91
C ASN A 298 11.28 6.09 -8.00
N THR A 299 11.91 5.70 -6.89
CA THR A 299 12.93 4.64 -6.87
C THR A 299 12.33 3.26 -6.61
N THR A 300 11.09 3.17 -6.12
CA THR A 300 10.39 1.90 -5.85
C THR A 300 9.50 1.38 -6.98
N ILE A 301 9.14 2.20 -7.98
CA ILE A 301 8.29 1.75 -9.10
C ILE A 301 9.14 0.98 -10.13
N PRO A 302 8.88 -0.33 -10.35
CA PRO A 302 9.73 -1.18 -11.18
C PRO A 302 9.67 -0.90 -12.68
N ALA A 303 10.70 -1.34 -13.41
CA ALA A 303 10.88 -1.08 -14.85
C ALA A 303 9.82 -1.73 -15.77
N ASP A 304 9.10 -2.76 -15.30
CA ASP A 304 8.01 -3.40 -16.04
C ASP A 304 6.69 -2.60 -15.98
N PHE A 305 6.54 -1.68 -15.03
CA PHE A 305 5.38 -0.81 -14.88
C PHE A 305 5.52 0.50 -15.66
N ARG A 306 4.48 0.86 -16.42
CA ARG A 306 4.44 2.10 -17.21
C ARG A 306 3.75 3.24 -16.45
N ASP A 307 2.66 2.95 -15.73
CA ASP A 307 2.05 3.95 -14.86
C ASP A 307 2.96 4.23 -13.66
N ARG A 308 3.37 5.50 -13.49
CA ARG A 308 4.20 5.96 -12.37
C ARG A 308 3.36 6.45 -11.18
N LYS A 309 2.06 6.12 -11.16
CA LYS A 309 1.07 6.49 -10.13
C LYS A 309 0.33 5.25 -9.59
N ILE A 310 1.04 4.12 -9.50
CA ILE A 310 0.52 2.82 -9.03
C ILE A 310 0.55 2.69 -7.51
N HIS A 311 1.62 3.16 -6.87
CA HIS A 311 1.76 3.30 -5.43
C HIS A 311 2.47 4.62 -5.09
N LYS A 312 2.55 4.90 -3.79
CA LYS A 312 3.44 5.89 -3.19
C LYS A 312 4.15 5.25 -2.01
N SER A 313 5.43 5.54 -1.83
CA SER A 313 6.22 4.95 -0.76
C SER A 313 7.13 5.98 -0.12
N PHE A 314 7.20 5.96 1.21
CA PHE A 314 7.94 6.92 2.03
C PHE A 314 8.75 6.16 3.07
N ILE A 315 9.96 6.66 3.35
CA ILE A 315 10.75 6.26 4.52
C ILE A 315 10.59 7.36 5.57
N VAL A 316 10.18 6.99 6.78
CA VAL A 316 10.00 7.89 7.92
C VAL A 316 10.89 7.39 9.06
N ARG A 317 11.80 8.24 9.57
CA ARG A 317 12.66 7.92 10.72
C ARG A 317 12.27 8.76 11.93
N ARG A 318 12.96 8.59 13.07
CA ARG A 318 12.91 9.59 14.15
C ARG A 318 13.84 10.76 13.84
N ASP A 319 13.50 11.94 14.33
CA ASP A 319 14.46 13.04 14.40
C ASP A 319 15.65 12.64 15.28
N ALA A 320 16.87 13.00 14.89
CA ALA A 320 18.11 12.59 15.55
C ALA A 320 18.24 12.97 17.04
N ASN A 321 17.38 13.85 17.55
CA ASN A 321 17.35 14.32 18.94
C ASN A 321 16.13 13.80 19.74
N GLN A 322 15.28 12.94 19.18
CA GLN A 322 14.21 12.27 19.92
C GLN A 322 14.73 10.97 20.56
N GLU A 323 15.25 11.08 21.79
CA GLU A 323 15.48 9.87 22.61
C GLU A 323 14.17 9.10 22.83
N PRO A 324 14.22 7.76 22.96
CA PRO A 324 13.05 6.95 23.24
C PRO A 324 12.52 7.22 24.66
N THR A 325 11.67 8.25 24.78
CA THR A 325 11.12 8.70 26.06
C THR A 325 10.35 7.58 26.77
N GLY A 326 10.98 7.02 27.80
CA GLY A 326 10.33 6.16 28.76
C GLY A 326 9.35 6.97 29.61
N THR A 327 8.06 6.81 29.32
CA THR A 327 6.95 7.10 30.26
C THR A 327 7.01 8.46 30.97
N THR A 328 6.98 9.57 30.23
CA THR A 328 6.65 10.88 30.83
C THR A 328 5.15 10.97 31.05
N ALA A 329 4.70 10.70 32.28
CA ALA A 329 3.32 10.92 32.67
C ALA A 329 2.91 12.38 32.42
N GLN A 330 1.74 12.59 31.81
CA GLN A 330 1.19 13.93 31.58
C GLN A 330 0.92 14.63 32.92
N LYS A 331 1.82 15.52 33.35
CA LYS A 331 1.50 16.50 34.38
C LYS A 331 0.53 17.52 33.80
N ALA A 332 -0.76 17.34 34.08
CA ALA A 332 -1.77 18.35 33.84
C ALA A 332 -1.34 19.69 34.47
N ARG A 333 -1.35 20.77 33.68
CA ARG A 333 -1.17 22.12 34.19
C ARG A 333 -2.45 22.54 34.91
N ALA A 334 -2.40 22.60 36.24
CA ALA A 334 -3.42 23.30 37.02
C ALA A 334 -3.43 24.81 36.68
N PRO A 335 -4.57 25.51 36.80
CA PRO A 335 -4.63 26.95 36.66
C PRO A 335 -3.76 27.64 37.72
N ARG A 336 -3.13 28.77 37.37
CA ARG A 336 -2.40 29.59 38.34
C ARG A 336 -3.37 30.47 39.11
N ASP A 337 -3.55 30.21 40.40
CA ASP A 337 -4.11 31.20 41.32
C ASP A 337 -3.20 32.43 41.39
N ARG A 338 -3.83 33.61 41.40
CA ARG A 338 -3.15 34.88 41.65
C ARG A 338 -3.24 35.17 43.17
N PRO A 339 -2.13 35.52 43.85
CA PRO A 339 -2.22 36.01 45.22
C PRO A 339 -2.89 37.39 45.24
N ALA A 340 -3.80 37.60 46.18
CA ALA A 340 -4.40 38.90 46.42
C ALA A 340 -3.38 39.83 47.10
N SER A 341 -3.00 40.93 46.44
CA SER A 341 -2.19 41.99 47.05
C SER A 341 -3.07 43.09 47.62
N VAL A 342 -2.80 43.42 48.89
CA VAL A 342 -3.48 44.43 49.70
C VAL A 342 -3.36 45.83 49.07
N ARG A 343 -4.45 46.60 49.09
CA ARG A 343 -4.43 48.05 48.83
C ARG A 343 -4.20 48.83 50.13
N PRO A 344 -3.39 49.89 50.13
CA PRO A 344 -3.62 51.08 50.93
C PRO A 344 -4.39 52.15 50.13
N ASP A 345 -5.08 53.01 50.86
CA ASP A 345 -5.93 54.10 50.36
C ASP A 345 -5.13 55.39 50.10
N ARG A 346 -5.52 56.16 49.06
CA ARG A 346 -5.81 57.61 49.13
C ARG A 346 -6.04 58.27 47.75
N SER A 347 -7.17 58.99 47.66
CA SER A 347 -7.45 60.27 46.95
C SER A 347 -6.36 60.83 45.98
N ASN A 348 -6.63 61.40 44.80
CA ASN A 348 -7.61 62.47 44.53
C ASN A 348 -7.55 62.95 43.04
N THR A 349 -8.58 63.70 42.60
CA THR A 349 -8.60 64.74 41.54
C THR A 349 -8.34 64.43 40.03
N LYS A 350 -9.45 64.58 39.28
CA LYS A 350 -9.70 65.53 38.15
C LYS A 350 -9.34 65.19 36.68
N ASN A 351 -10.33 65.52 35.82
CA ASN A 351 -10.25 66.08 34.45
C ASN A 351 -9.72 65.15 33.32
N THR A 352 -10.21 65.20 32.06
CA THR A 352 -11.32 65.97 31.43
C THR A 352 -11.77 65.29 30.11
N ARG A 353 -12.98 65.64 29.62
CA ARG A 353 -13.42 65.91 28.21
C ARG A 353 -12.64 65.27 27.02
N SER A 354 -13.25 64.86 25.89
CA SER A 354 -14.66 64.85 25.44
C SER A 354 -14.81 64.37 23.98
N ARG A 355 -15.99 63.83 23.57
CA ARG A 355 -16.61 63.88 22.20
C ARG A 355 -15.80 63.22 21.04
N ARG A 356 -16.31 62.82 19.86
CA ARG A 356 -17.63 62.58 19.18
C ARG A 356 -17.29 61.58 18.02
N SER A 357 -18.14 60.77 17.37
CA SER A 357 -19.53 60.28 17.52
C SER A 357 -19.79 59.18 16.45
N GLU A 358 -21.06 58.72 16.33
CA GLU A 358 -21.84 58.41 15.11
C GLU A 358 -21.13 58.05 13.78
N HIS A 359 -21.61 57.15 12.89
CA HIS A 359 -22.58 56.03 12.86
C HIS A 359 -22.66 55.59 11.35
N PRO A 360 -23.36 54.50 10.97
CA PRO A 360 -22.99 53.68 9.80
C PRO A 360 -23.88 53.82 8.53
N LYS A 361 -23.38 53.25 7.42
CA LYS A 361 -24.16 52.73 6.26
C LYS A 361 -23.47 51.44 5.78
N ALA A 362 -24.05 50.26 5.56
CA ALA A 362 -25.38 49.79 5.12
C ALA A 362 -25.52 49.58 3.59
N ARG A 363 -26.12 48.43 3.23
CA ARG A 363 -26.56 47.97 1.88
C ARG A 363 -25.45 47.55 0.91
N GLN A 364 -25.64 46.64 -0.04
CA GLN A 364 -26.52 45.48 -0.34
C GLN A 364 -26.18 45.11 -1.80
N SER A 365 -26.22 43.83 -2.16
CA SER A 365 -26.20 43.32 -3.55
C SER A 365 -27.46 43.78 -4.33
N PRO A 366 -27.64 43.55 -5.67
CA PRO A 366 -27.32 42.30 -6.39
C PRO A 366 -26.90 42.39 -7.89
N ARG A 367 -26.58 41.20 -8.46
CA ARG A 367 -26.89 40.60 -9.79
C ARG A 367 -27.30 41.48 -11.01
N PRO A 368 -27.00 41.04 -12.25
CA PRO A 368 -27.56 39.78 -12.84
C PRO A 368 -26.83 38.47 -12.50
#